data_AF-A0A1B4FLD4-F1
#
_entry.id   AF-A0A1B4FLD4-F1
#
_cell.length_a   1.000
_cell.length_b   1.000
_cell.length_c   1.000
_cell.angle_alpha   90.00
_cell.angle_beta   90.00
_cell.angle_gamma   90.00
#
_symmetry.space_group_name_H-M   'P 1'
#
loop_
_entity.id
_entity.type
_entity.pdbx_description
1 polymer ?
#
loop_
_entity_poly.entity_id
_entity_poly.type
_entity_poly.pdbx_seq_one_letter_code
_entity_poly.pdbx_strand_id
1 'polypeptide(L)' 'MLGITKRGDTYLRTLVVHGARAVVRYLADKDDRFSGWLRRLLMRRHKNIAVVAVANHNARIV' A
#
# COMPACT_ATOMS: atom_id res chain seq x y z
N MET A 1 6.68 -17.24 -5.49
CA MET A 1 6.86 -15.92 -4.82
C MET A 1 5.71 -15.01 -5.26
N LEU A 2 4.55 -15.11 -4.61
CA LEU A 2 3.33 -14.46 -5.08
C LEU A 2 2.82 -13.53 -3.98
N GLY A 3 2.68 -12.24 -4.29
CA GLY A 3 2.27 -11.19 -3.36
C GLY A 3 0.86 -11.36 -2.80
N ILE A 4 0.15 -10.25 -2.52
CA ILE A 4 -1.21 -10.33 -1.96
C ILE A 4 -2.17 -10.97 -2.98
N THR A 5 -2.39 -12.28 -2.87
CA THR A 5 -3.32 -13.05 -3.72
C THR A 5 -4.59 -13.40 -2.97
N LYS A 6 -5.67 -13.68 -3.69
CA LYS A 6 -6.93 -14.18 -3.12
C LYS A 6 -6.79 -15.56 -2.43
N ARG A 7 -5.75 -16.33 -2.77
CA ARG A 7 -5.47 -17.67 -2.22
C ARG A 7 -4.45 -17.64 -1.06
N GLY A 8 -3.92 -16.47 -0.70
CA GLY A 8 -3.03 -16.33 0.45
C GLY A 8 -3.77 -16.26 1.78
N ASP A 9 -3.01 -16.21 2.88
CA ASP A 9 -3.55 -16.07 4.23
C ASP A 9 -4.33 -14.75 4.39
N THR A 10 -5.61 -14.86 4.80
CA THR A 10 -6.50 -13.71 4.94
C THR A 10 -6.08 -12.78 6.07
N TYR A 11 -5.52 -13.32 7.15
CA TYR A 11 -5.06 -12.55 8.30
C TYR A 11 -3.84 -11.70 7.92
N LEU A 12 -2.85 -12.30 7.25
CA LEU A 12 -1.69 -11.59 6.73
C LEU A 12 -2.10 -10.51 5.72
N ARG A 13 -3.00 -10.82 4.78
CA ARG A 13 -3.53 -9.81 3.85
C ARG A 13 -4.18 -8.64 4.58
N THR A 14 -4.93 -8.92 5.64
CA THR A 14 -5.61 -7.91 6.44
C THR A 14 -4.60 -7.01 7.15
N LEU A 15 -3.58 -7.59 7.81
CA LEU A 15 -2.51 -6.86 8.48
C LEU A 15 -1.74 -5.95 7.51
N VAL A 16 -1.33 -6.48 6.35
CA VAL A 16 -0.56 -5.70 5.37
C VAL A 16 -1.39 -4.54 4.82
N VAL A 17 -2.69 -4.74 4.56
CA VAL A 17 -3.59 -3.66 4.12
C VAL A 17 -3.80 -2.61 5.21
N HIS A 18 -3.92 -3.01 6.48
CA HIS A 18 -4.00 -2.06 7.61
C HIS A 18 -2.72 -1.23 7.74
N GLY A 19 -1.55 -1.87 7.66
CA GLY A 19 -0.26 -1.18 7.66
C GLY A 19 -0.14 -0.19 6.49
N ALA A 20 -0.54 -0.60 5.29
CA ALA A 20 -0.58 0.27 4.12
C ALA A 20 -1.53 1.47 4.29
N ARG A 21 -2.64 1.28 5.02
CA ARG A 21 -3.59 2.36 5.33
C ARG A 21 -2.98 3.41 6.24
N ALA A 22 -2.15 3.00 7.20
CA ALA A 22 -1.38 3.92 8.04
C ALA A 22 -0.36 4.70 7.21
N VAL A 23 0.37 4.04 6.31
CA VAL A 23 1.33 4.72 5.40
C VAL A 23 0.64 5.79 4.56
N VAL A 24 -0.51 5.49 3.96
CA VAL A 24 -1.29 6.46 3.18
C VAL A 24 -1.80 7.62 4.05
N ARG A 25 -2.11 7.37 5.34
CA ARG A 25 -2.56 8.40 6.28
C ARG A 25 -1.45 9.39 6.64
N TYR A 26 -0.23 8.91 6.86
CA TYR A 26 0.93 9.73 7.24
C TYR A 26 1.79 10.15 6.04
N LEU A 27 1.22 10.11 4.83
CA LEU A 27 1.93 10.46 3.61
C LEU A 27 2.31 11.94 3.55
N ALA A 28 1.53 12.81 4.19
CA ALA A 28 1.68 14.26 4.14
C ALA A 28 3.04 14.74 4.68
N ASP A 29 3.57 14.05 5.68
CA ASP A 29 4.80 14.42 6.39
C ASP A 29 6.06 13.78 5.79
N LYS A 30 5.91 13.04 4.68
CA LYS A 30 7.02 12.34 4.02
C LYS A 30 7.38 12.97 2.68
N ASP A 31 8.67 13.25 2.51
CA ASP A 31 9.28 13.72 1.27
C ASP A 31 10.34 12.72 0.77
N ASP A 32 9.87 11.63 0.18
CA ASP A 32 10.71 10.57 -0.36
C ASP A 32 10.17 10.13 -1.73
N ARG A 33 10.99 9.44 -2.53
CA ARG A 33 10.59 9.03 -3.90
C ARG A 33 9.32 8.17 -3.90
N PHE A 34 9.11 7.34 -2.88
CA PHE A 34 7.92 6.52 -2.74
C PHE A 34 6.71 7.37 -2.34
N SER A 35 6.87 8.35 -1.44
CA SER A 35 5.80 9.29 -1.12
C SER A 35 5.36 10.12 -2.33
N GLY A 36 6.31 10.56 -3.16
CA GLY A 36 6.02 11.26 -4.42
C GLY A 36 5.24 10.41 -5.42
N TRP A 37 5.60 9.13 -5.57
CA TRP A 37 4.83 8.18 -6.38
C TRP A 37 3.41 7.97 -5.82
N LEU A 38 3.28 7.79 -4.51
CA LEU A 38 1.99 7.55 -3.86
C LEU A 38 1.07 8.77 -3.93
N ARG A 39 1.61 9.99 -3.79
CA ARG A 39 0.86 11.25 -4.00
C ARG A 39 0.33 11.33 -5.43
N ARG A 40 1.16 11.04 -6.44
CA ARG A 40 0.72 10.97 -7.85
C ARG A 40 -0.37 9.93 -8.06
N LEU A 41 -0.30 8.79 -7.38
CA LEU A 41 -1.33 7.76 -7.46
C LEU A 41 -2.65 8.22 -6.84
N LEU A 42 -2.60 8.85 -5.66
CA LEU A 42 -3.78 9.41 -4.98
C LEU A 42 -4.45 10.53 -5.78
N MET A 43 -3.68 11.33 -6.54
CA MET A 43 -4.25 12.33 -7.44
C MET A 43 -5.04 11.71 -8.61
N ARG A 44 -4.71 10.47 -9.02
CA ARG A 44 -5.30 9.82 -10.21
C ARG A 44 -6.32 8.74 -9.88
N ARG A 45 -6.34 8.23 -8.65
CA ARG A 45 -7.10 7.04 -8.25
C ARG A 45 -7.64 7.17 -6.83
N HIS A 46 -8.70 6.41 -6.56
CA HIS A 46 -9.32 6.35 -5.24
C HIS A 46 -8.34 5.89 -4.15
N LYS A 47 -8.48 6.42 -2.93
CA LYS A 47 -7.63 6.11 -1.77
C LYS A 47 -7.45 4.60 -1.52
N ASN A 48 -8.52 3.81 -1.64
CA ASN A 48 -8.44 2.36 -1.43
C ASN A 48 -7.54 1.67 -2.47
N ILE A 49 -7.47 2.16 -3.71
CA ILE A 49 -6.56 1.63 -4.73
C ILE A 49 -5.12 1.92 -4.32
N ALA A 50 -4.84 3.12 -3.84
CA ALA A 50 -3.51 3.47 -3.34
C ALA A 50 -3.09 2.61 -2.14
N VAL A 51 -4.00 2.36 -1.18
CA VAL A 51 -3.75 1.47 -0.04
C VAL A 51 -3.39 0.06 -0.50
N VAL A 52 -4.16 -0.51 -1.44
CA VAL A 52 -3.88 -1.85 -1.96
C VAL A 52 -2.55 -1.88 -2.75
N ALA A 53 -2.23 -0.83 -3.49
CA ALA A 53 -0.97 -0.73 -4.21
C ALA A 53 0.24 -0.69 -3.26
N VAL A 54 0.17 0.07 -2.16
CA VAL A 54 1.18 0.10 -1.10
C VAL A 54 1.31 -1.28 -0.45
N ALA A 55 0.19 -1.93 -0.13
CA ALA A 55 0.18 -3.26 0.45
C ALA A 55 0.89 -4.27 -0.47
N ASN A 56 0.61 -4.21 -1.78
CA ASN A 56 1.26 -5.08 -2.77
C ASN A 56 2.74 -4.75 -2.98
N HIS A 57 3.14 -3.47 -2.88
CA HIS A 57 4.54 -3.07 -2.92
C HIS A 57 5.31 -3.67 -1.73
N ASN A 58 4.79 -3.52 -0.51
CA ASN A 58 5.40 -4.05 0.70
C ASN A 58 5.49 -5.59 0.69
N ALA A 59 4.43 -6.26 0.23
CA ALA A 59 4.38 -7.72 0.11
C ALA A 59 5.32 -8.31 -0.96
N ARG A 60 5.93 -7.46 -1.81
CA ARG A 60 6.93 -7.86 -2.80
C ARG A 60 8.37 -7.60 -2.35
N ILE A 61 8.56 -6.75 -1.33
CA ILE A 61 9.86 -6.45 -0.75
C ILE A 61 10.25 -7.54 0.26
N VAL A 62 9.26 -8.08 0.98
CA VAL A 62 9.42 -9.23 1.88
C VAL A 62 9.49 -10.54 1.10
#